data_AF-A0A848C0P7-F1
#
_entry.id   AF-A0A848C0P7-F1
#
_cell.length_a   1.000
_cell.length_b   1.000
_cell.length_c   1.000
_cell.angle_alpha   90.00
_cell.angle_beta   90.00
_cell.angle_gamma   90.00
#
_symmetry.space_group_name_H-M   'P 1'
#
loop_
_entity.id
_entity.type
_entity.pdbx_description
1 polymer ?
#
loop_
_entity_poly.entity_id
_entity_poly.type
_entity_poly.pdbx_seq_one_letter_code
_entity_poly.pdbx_strand_id
1 'polypeptide(L)'
;MDKKIEKIVKKIDEEFKNRGFEITEDLIELVETTESVSKALANTNFNNIEIFQVDEENAIGFTLDEMQVNFFIEYGEDEEGPWYEASVEIINF
;
A
#
# COMPACT_ATOMS: atom_id res chain seq x y z
N MET A 1 13.91 8.08 2.25
CA MET A 1 13.84 6.63 1.92
C MET A 1 15.09 6.14 1.17
N ASP A 2 15.48 4.85 1.30
CA ASP A 2 16.57 4.22 0.54
C ASP A 2 16.19 4.00 -0.94
N LYS A 3 17.16 4.08 -1.88
CA LYS A 3 16.90 3.98 -3.33
C LYS A 3 16.33 2.63 -3.77
N LYS A 4 16.65 1.53 -3.07
CA LYS A 4 16.06 0.21 -3.35
C LYS A 4 14.59 0.21 -2.95
N ILE A 5 14.29 0.69 -1.75
CA ILE A 5 12.92 0.77 -1.23
C ILE A 5 12.07 1.66 -2.12
N GLU A 6 12.58 2.85 -2.50
CA GLU A 6 11.88 3.79 -3.40
C GLU A 6 11.49 3.12 -4.73
N LYS A 7 12.36 2.28 -5.31
CA LYS A 7 12.05 1.54 -6.54
C LYS A 7 10.99 0.47 -6.35
N ILE A 8 10.94 -0.17 -5.19
CA ILE A 8 9.93 -1.19 -4.89
C ILE A 8 8.59 -0.50 -4.66
N VAL A 9 8.56 0.57 -3.84
CA VAL A 9 7.37 1.38 -3.59
C VAL A 9 6.77 1.91 -4.89
N LYS A 10 7.59 2.43 -5.81
CA LYS A 10 7.12 2.87 -7.14
C LYS A 10 6.44 1.77 -7.94
N LYS A 11 6.92 0.52 -7.87
CA LYS A 11 6.30 -0.60 -8.59
C LYS A 11 4.99 -1.05 -7.93
N ILE A 12 4.91 -1.01 -6.60
CA ILE A 12 3.67 -1.29 -5.87
C ILE A 12 2.63 -0.22 -6.23
N ASP A 13 3.03 1.06 -6.20
CA ASP A 13 2.20 2.20 -6.58
C ASP A 13 1.69 2.11 -8.03
N GLU A 14 2.56 1.72 -8.98
CA GLU A 14 2.13 1.46 -10.36
C GLU A 14 1.07 0.36 -10.44
N GLU A 15 1.24 -0.74 -9.70
CA GLU A 15 0.23 -1.82 -9.65
C GLU A 15 -1.08 -1.39 -8.99
N PHE A 16 -1.01 -0.51 -7.97
CA PHE A 16 -2.20 0.06 -7.34
C PHE A 16 -2.97 0.96 -8.31
N LYS A 17 -2.28 1.85 -9.01
CA LYS A 17 -2.86 2.72 -10.04
C LYS A 17 -3.46 1.95 -11.20
N ASN A 18 -2.80 0.87 -11.64
CA ASN A 18 -3.32 -0.03 -12.67
C ASN A 18 -4.66 -0.67 -12.27
N ARG A 19 -4.95 -0.73 -10.97
CA ARG A 19 -6.20 -1.25 -10.40
C ARG A 19 -7.20 -0.16 -9.99
N GLY A 20 -6.88 1.12 -10.22
CA GLY A 20 -7.74 2.25 -9.92
C GLY A 20 -7.56 2.86 -8.53
N PHE A 21 -6.49 2.50 -7.81
CA PHE A 21 -6.20 3.00 -6.47
C PHE A 21 -5.12 4.08 -6.53
N GLU A 22 -5.47 5.33 -6.22
CA GLU A 22 -4.57 6.49 -6.23
C GLU A 22 -4.14 6.89 -4.80
N ILE A 23 -3.41 5.99 -4.13
CA ILE A 23 -3.00 6.11 -2.71
C ILE A 23 -1.47 6.21 -2.53
N THR A 24 -0.81 6.95 -3.42
CA THR A 24 0.66 7.05 -3.44
C THR A 24 1.21 7.64 -2.14
N GLU A 25 0.54 8.67 -1.62
CA GLU A 25 0.96 9.36 -0.40
C GLU A 25 0.84 8.45 0.82
N ASP A 26 -0.27 7.72 0.96
CA ASP A 26 -0.50 6.75 2.04
C ASP A 26 0.51 5.60 2.01
N LEU A 27 0.83 5.08 0.82
CA LEU A 27 1.85 4.04 0.66
C LEU A 27 3.24 4.55 1.07
N ILE A 28 3.60 5.77 0.69
CA ILE A 28 4.88 6.38 1.08
C ILE A 28 4.90 6.59 2.60
N GLU A 29 3.84 7.18 3.16
CA GLU A 29 3.73 7.44 4.59
C GLU A 29 3.85 6.15 5.40
N LEU A 30 3.16 5.07 5.00
CA LEU A 30 3.29 3.76 5.63
C LEU A 30 4.75 3.30 5.70
N VAL A 31 5.48 3.39 4.58
CA VAL A 31 6.87 2.90 4.49
C VAL A 31 7.84 3.80 5.25
N GLU A 32 7.56 5.09 5.38
CA GLU A 32 8.40 6.03 6.14
C GLU A 32 8.13 5.98 7.65
N THR A 33 6.90 5.70 8.06
CA THR A 33 6.48 5.71 9.47
C THR A 33 6.55 4.34 10.13
N THR A 34 6.44 3.25 9.35
CA THR A 34 6.42 1.88 9.87
C THR A 34 7.73 1.13 9.56
N GLU A 35 8.62 1.09 10.55
CA GLU A 35 9.97 0.52 10.41
C GLU A 35 9.97 -0.96 9.97
N SER A 36 9.00 -1.77 10.42
CA SER A 36 8.91 -3.20 10.03
C SER A 36 8.65 -3.37 8.54
N VAL A 37 7.69 -2.63 7.97
CA VAL A 37 7.41 -2.61 6.52
C VAL A 37 8.64 -2.15 5.76
N SER A 38 9.27 -1.05 6.19
CA SER A 38 10.48 -0.50 5.56
C SER A 38 11.62 -1.53 5.51
N LYS A 39 11.91 -2.20 6.64
CA LYS A 39 12.93 -3.25 6.74
C LYS A 39 12.63 -4.44 5.85
N ALA A 40 11.39 -4.89 5.84
CA ALA A 40 11.01 -6.07 5.07
C ALA A 40 11.04 -5.78 3.55
N LEU A 41 10.63 -4.59 3.12
CA LEU A 41 10.85 -4.13 1.73
C LEU A 41 12.34 -4.03 1.38
N ALA A 42 13.19 -3.57 2.31
CA ALA A 42 14.63 -3.51 2.09
C ALA A 42 15.26 -4.89 1.85
N ASN A 43 14.69 -5.94 2.44
CA ASN A 43 15.18 -7.33 2.34
C ASN A 43 14.49 -8.15 1.24
N THR A 44 13.40 -7.63 0.67
CA THR A 44 12.60 -8.34 -0.34
C THR A 44 12.94 -7.88 -1.76
N ASN A 45 12.69 -8.76 -2.74
CA ASN A 45 12.66 -8.41 -4.16
C ASN A 45 11.21 -8.27 -4.60
N PHE A 46 10.91 -7.30 -5.46
CA PHE A 46 9.53 -7.04 -5.92
C PHE A 46 8.80 -8.29 -6.43
N ASN A 47 9.49 -9.20 -7.11
CA ASN A 47 8.88 -10.44 -7.64
C ASN A 47 8.38 -11.42 -6.55
N ASN A 48 8.76 -11.21 -5.30
CA ASN A 48 8.30 -11.99 -4.15
C ASN A 48 7.15 -11.29 -3.40
N ILE A 49 6.71 -10.12 -3.88
CA ILE A 49 5.59 -9.37 -3.30
C ILE A 49 4.35 -9.74 -4.10
N GLU A 50 3.31 -10.19 -3.41
CA GLU A 50 2.03 -10.54 -4.03
C GLU A 50 1.05 -9.39 -3.84
N ILE A 51 0.65 -8.73 -4.93
CA ILE A 51 -0.33 -7.64 -4.90
C ILE A 51 -1.74 -8.21 -5.06
N PHE A 52 -2.65 -7.92 -4.13
CA PHE A 52 -4.04 -8.38 -4.15
C PHE A 52 -5.02 -7.21 -4.02
N GLN A 53 -6.28 -7.46 -4.39
CA GLN A 53 -7.41 -6.54 -4.27
C GLN A 53 -8.58 -7.33 -3.72
N VAL A 54 -9.35 -6.71 -2.82
CA VAL A 54 -10.56 -7.27 -2.22
C VAL A 54 -11.71 -6.33 -2.54
N ASP A 55 -12.44 -6.64 -3.62
CA ASP A 55 -13.52 -5.79 -4.14
C ASP A 55 -14.64 -5.54 -3.12
N GLU A 56 -15.00 -6.56 -2.33
CA GLU A 56 -16.07 -6.48 -1.33
C GLU A 56 -15.75 -5.49 -0.19
N GLU A 57 -14.46 -5.25 0.08
CA GLU A 57 -13.98 -4.38 1.15
C GLU A 57 -13.39 -3.06 0.60
N ASN A 58 -13.49 -2.84 -0.71
CA ASN A 58 -12.83 -1.74 -1.41
C ASN A 58 -11.37 -1.57 -0.99
N ALA A 59 -10.66 -2.70 -0.92
CA ALA A 59 -9.31 -2.76 -0.37
C ALA A 59 -8.29 -3.22 -1.40
N ILE A 60 -7.07 -2.70 -1.28
CA ILE A 60 -5.91 -3.14 -2.04
C ILE A 60 -4.75 -3.37 -1.09
N GLY A 61 -3.89 -4.33 -1.40
CA GLY A 61 -2.82 -4.67 -0.48
C GLY A 61 -1.72 -5.48 -1.12
N PHE A 62 -0.76 -5.82 -0.27
CA PHE A 62 0.32 -6.70 -0.67
C PHE A 62 0.83 -7.56 0.49
N THR A 63 1.23 -8.77 0.13
CA THR A 63 1.93 -9.68 1.03
C THR A 63 3.43 -9.51 0.82
N LEU A 64 4.16 -9.38 1.92
CA LEU A 64 5.61 -9.25 1.95
C LEU A 64 6.14 -10.09 3.12
N ASP A 65 7.02 -11.07 2.85
CA ASP A 65 7.62 -11.91 3.89
C ASP A 65 6.55 -12.52 4.84
N GLU A 66 6.63 -12.29 6.15
CA GLU A 66 5.63 -12.72 7.16
C GLU A 66 4.58 -11.63 7.47
N MET A 67 4.31 -10.72 6.53
CA MET A 67 3.36 -9.61 6.69
C MET A 67 2.38 -9.51 5.53
N GLN A 68 1.15 -9.11 5.86
CA GLN A 68 0.16 -8.63 4.90
C GLN A 68 -0.17 -7.17 5.23
N VAL A 69 -0.15 -6.31 4.23
CA VAL A 69 -0.54 -4.90 4.32
C VAL A 69 -1.83 -4.71 3.53
N ASN A 70 -2.87 -4.19 4.19
CA ASN A 70 -4.15 -3.84 3.57
C ASN A 70 -4.35 -2.33 3.63
N PHE A 71 -4.79 -1.74 2.51
CA PHE A 71 -5.33 -0.38 2.43
C PHE A 71 -6.82 -0.49 2.18
N PHE A 72 -7.63 -0.06 3.13
CA PHE A 72 -9.08 0.07 3.00
C PHE A 72 -9.41 1.47 2.54
N ILE A 73 -10.11 1.59 1.42
CA ILE A 73 -10.44 2.89 0.84
C ILE A 73 -11.89 3.23 1.14
N GLU A 74 -12.10 4.41 1.68
CA GLU A 74 -13.42 5.01 1.84
C GLU A 74 -13.56 6.17 0.88
N TYR A 75 -14.68 6.23 0.17
CA TYR A 75 -15.02 7.32 -0.74
C TYR A 75 -16.27 8.01 -0.23
N GLY A 76 -16.26 9.34 -0.22
CA GLY A 76 -17.41 10.16 0.10
C GLY A 76 -17.48 11.41 -0.76
N GLU A 77 -18.58 12.14 -0.62
CA GLU A 77 -18.79 13.45 -1.22
C GLU A 77 -19.45 14.33 -0.17
N ASP A 78 -18.89 15.52 0.06
CA ASP A 78 -19.42 16.52 0.97
C ASP A 78 -19.55 17.90 0.29
N GLU A 79 -19.77 18.95 1.08
CA GLU A 79 -19.92 20.32 0.55
C GLU A 79 -18.63 20.87 -0.12
N GLU A 80 -17.47 20.26 0.14
CA GLU A 80 -16.16 20.62 -0.45
C GLU A 80 -15.82 19.78 -1.69
N GLY A 81 -16.51 18.65 -1.90
CA GLY A 81 -16.38 17.79 -3.08
C GLY A 81 -16.15 16.31 -2.73
N PRO A 82 -15.70 15.49 -3.69
CA PRO A 82 -15.34 14.11 -3.41
C PRO A 82 -14.08 14.05 -2.55
N TRP A 83 -14.11 13.22 -1.52
CA TRP A 83 -12.96 12.90 -0.68
C TRP A 83 -12.71 11.40 -0.70
N TYR A 84 -11.46 11.03 -0.43
CA TYR A 84 -11.07 9.65 -0.16
C TYR A 84 -10.23 9.58 1.10
N GLU A 85 -10.35 8.48 1.83
CA GLU A 85 -9.54 8.18 3.01
C GLU A 85 -9.01 6.76 2.87
N ALA A 86 -7.71 6.57 3.10
CA ALA A 86 -7.09 5.25 3.11
C ALA A 86 -6.68 4.88 4.55
N SER A 87 -7.29 3.82 5.07
CA SER A 87 -6.89 3.22 6.35
C SER A 87 -5.98 2.04 6.12
N VAL A 88 -4.90 1.93 6.90
CA VAL A 88 -3.91 0.85 6.77
C VAL A 88 -4.04 -0.16 7.90
N GLU A 89 -4.08 -1.45 7.54
CA GLU A 89 -3.95 -2.56 8.47
C GLU A 89 -2.71 -3.42 8.13
N ILE A 90 -1.98 -3.85 9.15
CA ILE A 90 -0.84 -4.76 8.99
C ILE A 90 -1.09 -6.02 9.83
N ILE A 91 -1.11 -7.16 9.17
CA ILE A 91 -1.22 -8.49 9.78
C ILE A 91 0.17 -9.14 9.75
N ASN A 92 0.63 -9.68 10.88
CA ASN A 92 1.88 -10.43 10.97
C ASN A 92 1.54 -11.92 11.20
N PHE A 93 2.26 -12.83 10.55
CA PHE A 93 2.04 -14.28 10.62
C PHE A 93 3.03 -15.00 11.56
#